data_AF-N9TC87-F1
#
_entry.id   AF-N9TC87-F1
#
_cell.length_a   1.000
_cell.length_b   1.000
_cell.length_c   1.000
_cell.angle_alpha   90.00
_cell.angle_beta   90.00
_cell.angle_gamma   90.00
#
_symmetry.space_group_name_H-M   'P 1'
#
loop_
_entity.id
_entity.type
_entity.pdbx_description
1 polymer ?
#
loop_
_entity_poly.entity_id
_entity_poly.type
_entity_poly.pdbx_seq_one_letter_code
_entity_poly.pdbx_strand_id
1 'polypeptide(L)'
;MQIIPYDLQRNPNCDHSIVIDEIAFSLVEHLFLGSENPWSHWGNTYLDAEEIAQIIAKLNTYKIYLEAKKYLRYNDNVHLLFKQETKLFKKKYPRYKTDVIKMMDDLIRFLTNRLEQDVDGFTIIGV
;
A
#
# COMPACT_ATOMS: atom_id res chain seq x y z
N MET A 1 4.07 -8.85 -1.35
CA MET A 1 2.89 -8.29 -2.05
C MET A 1 3.30 -7.81 -3.43
N GLN A 2 2.51 -8.08 -4.46
CA GLN A 2 2.77 -7.62 -5.82
C GLN A 2 1.54 -6.90 -6.37
N ILE A 3 1.75 -5.76 -7.02
CA ILE A 3 0.67 -4.97 -7.64
C ILE A 3 0.92 -4.95 -9.14
N ILE A 4 -0.01 -5.49 -9.92
CA ILE A 4 0.09 -5.60 -11.38
C ILE A 4 -0.97 -4.71 -12.04
N PRO A 5 -0.66 -4.07 -13.17
CA PRO A 5 -1.69 -3.44 -13.99
C PRO A 5 -2.55 -4.52 -14.66
N TYR A 6 -3.84 -4.23 -14.80
CA TYR A 6 -4.88 -5.10 -15.36
C TYR A 6 -5.19 -6.35 -14.51
N ASP A 7 -6.20 -7.11 -14.97
CA ASP A 7 -6.50 -8.43 -14.45
C ASP A 7 -5.47 -9.48 -14.92
N LEU A 8 -5.42 -10.63 -14.24
CA LEU A 8 -4.50 -11.72 -14.56
C LEU A 8 -4.76 -12.39 -15.91
N GLN A 9 -5.95 -12.24 -16.51
CA GLN A 9 -6.22 -12.76 -17.86
C GLN A 9 -5.55 -11.88 -18.92
N ARG A 10 -5.56 -10.56 -18.71
CA ARG A 10 -4.93 -9.56 -19.59
C ARG A 10 -3.43 -9.41 -19.37
N ASN A 11 -2.95 -9.64 -18.15
CA ASN A 11 -1.53 -9.56 -17.79
C ASN A 11 -1.04 -10.81 -17.01
N PRO A 12 -1.03 -11.99 -17.65
CA PRO A 12 -0.70 -13.25 -16.98
C PRO A 12 0.77 -13.35 -16.55
N ASN A 13 1.66 -12.62 -17.22
CA ASN A 13 3.09 -12.61 -16.90
C ASN A 13 3.46 -11.59 -15.83
N CYS A 14 2.48 -10.86 -15.29
CA CYS A 14 2.69 -9.82 -14.28
C CYS A 14 3.66 -8.72 -14.76
N ASP A 15 3.63 -8.41 -16.05
CA ASP A 15 4.49 -7.40 -16.66
C ASP A 15 4.21 -6.04 -16.04
N HIS A 16 5.27 -5.23 -15.94
CA HIS A 16 5.17 -3.85 -15.45
C HIS A 16 4.61 -3.71 -14.03
N SER A 17 4.75 -4.74 -13.21
CA SER A 17 4.34 -4.76 -11.81
C SER A 17 5.39 -4.15 -10.87
N ILE A 18 4.96 -3.86 -9.63
CA ILE A 18 5.85 -3.58 -8.52
C ILE A 18 5.73 -4.67 -7.45
N VAL A 19 6.85 -4.96 -6.80
CA VAL A 19 6.92 -5.89 -5.67
C VAL A 19 7.32 -5.12 -4.43
N ILE A 20 6.54 -5.30 -3.37
CA ILE A 20 6.78 -4.69 -2.06
C ILE A 20 6.85 -5.82 -1.04
N ASP A 21 7.83 -5.72 -0.14
CA ASP A 21 7.95 -6.60 1.02
C ASP A 21 6.63 -6.62 1.81
N GLU A 22 6.20 -7.81 2.24
CA GLU A 22 4.89 -7.99 2.86
C GLU A 22 4.75 -7.22 4.18
N ILE A 23 5.81 -7.23 5.01
CA ILE A 23 5.83 -6.48 6.26
C ILE A 23 5.75 -4.98 5.96
N ALA A 24 6.50 -4.51 4.97
CA ALA A 24 6.43 -3.09 4.57
C ALA A 24 5.04 -2.70 4.03
N PHE A 25 4.44 -3.54 3.18
CA PHE A 25 3.12 -3.28 2.60
C PHE A 25 2.01 -3.27 3.66
N SER A 26 2.10 -4.12 4.68
CA SER A 26 1.11 -4.17 5.77
C SER A 26 0.88 -2.82 6.47
N LEU A 27 1.85 -1.89 6.37
CA LEU A 27 1.69 -0.52 6.86
C LEU A 27 0.52 0.24 6.20
N VAL A 28 0.28 -0.04 4.93
CA VAL A 28 -0.69 0.67 4.08
C VAL A 28 -1.80 -0.23 3.55
N GLU A 29 -1.70 -1.54 3.76
CA GLU A 29 -2.68 -2.55 3.35
C GLU A 29 -4.12 -2.16 3.69
N HIS A 30 -4.37 -1.68 4.91
CA HIS A 30 -5.69 -1.25 5.36
C HIS A 30 -6.32 -0.11 4.53
N LEU A 31 -5.52 0.62 3.74
CA LEU A 31 -6.01 1.68 2.85
C LEU A 31 -6.55 1.13 1.53
N PHE A 32 -6.08 -0.06 1.14
CA PHE A 32 -6.54 -0.81 -0.02
C PHE A 32 -7.79 -1.64 0.29
N LEU A 33 -8.02 -1.99 1.56
CA LEU A 33 -9.24 -2.64 1.98
C LEU A 33 -10.43 -1.68 1.79
N GLY A 34 -11.43 -2.12 1.01
CA GLY A 34 -12.76 -1.53 1.00
C GLY A 34 -13.50 -1.80 2.32
N SER A 35 -14.83 -1.98 2.27
CA SER A 35 -15.63 -2.43 3.44
C SER A 35 -15.40 -3.91 3.82
N GLU A 36 -14.36 -4.54 3.29
CA GLU A 36 -14.09 -5.97 3.52
C GLU A 36 -13.39 -6.25 4.84
N ASN A 37 -13.52 -7.51 5.27
CA ASN A 37 -13.04 -7.99 6.54
C ASN A 37 -11.50 -7.88 6.62
N PRO A 38 -10.93 -7.22 7.65
CA PRO A 38 -9.47 -7.06 7.82
C PRO A 38 -8.69 -8.38 7.99
N TRP A 39 -9.37 -9.53 7.98
CA TRP A 39 -8.80 -10.87 8.09
C TRP A 39 -8.86 -11.68 6.79
N SER A 40 -9.30 -11.08 5.67
CA SER A 40 -9.32 -11.77 4.38
C SER A 40 -7.90 -11.95 3.84
N HIS A 41 -7.53 -13.19 3.50
CA HIS A 41 -6.35 -13.42 2.67
C HIS A 41 -6.58 -12.78 1.30
N TRP A 42 -5.72 -11.84 0.91
CA TRP A 42 -5.87 -11.03 -0.31
C TRP A 42 -5.98 -11.87 -1.59
N GLY A 43 -5.41 -13.08 -1.61
CA GLY A 43 -5.34 -13.92 -2.80
C GLY A 43 -4.94 -13.07 -4.01
N ASN A 44 -5.75 -13.13 -5.06
CA ASN A 44 -5.69 -12.19 -6.17
C ASN A 44 -6.94 -11.29 -6.12
N THR A 45 -6.76 -10.01 -5.79
CA THR A 45 -7.84 -9.03 -5.71
C THR A 45 -7.71 -8.02 -6.84
N TYR A 46 -8.72 -7.92 -7.70
CA TYR A 46 -8.78 -6.87 -8.72
C TYR A 46 -9.44 -5.61 -8.15
N LEU A 47 -8.85 -4.46 -8.44
CA LEU A 47 -9.37 -3.14 -8.11
C LEU A 47 -9.49 -2.32 -9.38
N ASP A 48 -10.66 -1.73 -9.61
CA ASP A 48 -10.88 -0.90 -10.80
C ASP A 48 -10.18 0.47 -10.69
N ALA A 49 -10.20 1.24 -11.78
CA ALA A 49 -9.58 2.55 -11.84
C ALA A 49 -10.15 3.55 -10.81
N GLU A 50 -11.44 3.46 -10.48
CA GLU A 50 -12.08 4.34 -9.49
C GLU A 50 -11.58 4.00 -8.07
N GLU A 51 -11.57 2.71 -7.73
CA GLU A 51 -11.05 2.21 -6.45
C GLU A 51 -9.59 2.61 -6.25
N ILE A 52 -8.77 2.51 -7.31
CA ILE A 52 -7.35 2.88 -7.25
C ILE A 52 -7.18 4.39 -7.08
N ALA A 53 -8.00 5.22 -7.73
CA ALA A 53 -7.97 6.66 -7.52
C ALA A 53 -8.29 7.02 -6.05
N GLN A 54 -9.27 6.34 -5.44
CA GLN A 54 -9.58 6.51 -4.02
C GLN A 54 -8.42 6.07 -3.11
N ILE A 55 -7.75 4.96 -3.45
CA ILE A 55 -6.58 4.46 -2.72
C ILE A 55 -5.41 5.45 -2.79
N ILE A 56 -5.14 6.02 -3.97
CA ILE A 56 -4.12 7.07 -4.14
C ILE A 56 -4.42 8.27 -3.21
N ALA A 57 -5.67 8.70 -3.11
CA ALA A 57 -6.06 9.79 -2.21
C ALA A 57 -5.85 9.43 -0.71
N LYS A 58 -6.21 8.20 -0.31
CA LYS A 58 -5.97 7.68 1.05
C LYS A 58 -4.48 7.60 1.37
N LEU A 59 -3.67 7.09 0.43
CA LEU A 59 -2.21 7.02 0.56
C LEU A 59 -1.58 8.39 0.74
N ASN A 60 -1.96 9.38 -0.08
CA ASN A 60 -1.48 10.76 0.06
C ASN A 60 -1.83 11.35 1.44
N THR A 61 -3.07 11.14 1.89
CA THR A 61 -3.52 11.61 3.22
C THR A 61 -2.70 10.98 4.34
N TYR A 62 -2.50 9.66 4.29
CA TYR A 62 -1.74 8.94 5.30
C TYR A 62 -0.24 9.29 5.27
N LYS A 63 0.32 9.54 4.08
CA LYS A 63 1.69 10.03 3.90
C LYS A 63 1.89 11.35 4.62
N ILE A 64 1.01 12.34 4.38
CA ILE A 64 1.05 13.65 5.03
C ILE A 64 0.95 13.50 6.57
N TYR A 65 0.08 12.62 7.04
CA TYR A 65 -0.05 12.31 8.47
C TYR A 65 1.29 11.80 9.06
N LEU A 66 1.96 10.85 8.39
CA LEU A 66 3.25 10.32 8.80
C LEU A 66 4.37 11.38 8.71
N GLU A 67 4.40 12.17 7.65
CA GLU A 67 5.35 13.27 7.44
C GLU A 67 5.27 14.33 8.55
N ALA A 68 4.08 14.65 9.04
CA ALA A 68 3.90 15.60 10.13
C ALA A 68 4.42 15.06 11.48
N LYS A 69 4.63 13.76 11.62
CA LYS A 69 5.08 13.14 12.87
C LYS A 69 6.60 13.18 12.98
N LYS A 70 7.10 13.67 14.12
CA LYS A 70 8.51 13.50 14.52
C LYS A 70 8.75 12.12 15.16
N TYR A 71 7.78 11.64 15.93
CA TYR A 71 7.76 10.33 16.60
C TYR A 71 6.35 9.76 16.53
N LEU A 72 6.23 8.42 16.54
CA LEU A 72 4.95 7.74 16.66
C LEU A 72 4.63 7.40 18.12
N ARG A 73 3.39 7.65 18.51
CA ARG A 73 2.81 7.32 19.81
C ARG A 73 2.06 6.01 19.76
N TYR A 74 1.70 5.48 20.93
CA TYR A 74 0.94 4.23 21.03
C TYR A 74 -0.39 4.30 20.26
N ASN A 75 -1.14 5.40 20.43
CA ASN A 75 -2.45 5.62 19.80
C ASN A 75 -2.39 6.13 18.35
N ASP A 76 -1.20 6.30 17.77
CA ASP A 76 -1.11 6.65 16.35
C ASP A 76 -1.59 5.46 15.51
N ASN A 77 -2.37 5.76 14.46
CA ASN A 77 -2.97 4.79 13.56
C ASN A 77 -1.91 4.17 12.66
N VAL A 78 -1.11 3.28 13.23
CA VAL A 78 0.03 2.62 12.59
C VAL A 78 0.04 1.19 13.09
N HIS A 79 -0.14 0.28 12.14
CA HIS A 79 -0.19 -1.15 12.36
C HIS A 79 0.59 -1.82 11.23
N LEU A 80 1.41 -2.80 11.59
CA LEU A 80 2.06 -3.74 10.69
C LEU A 80 1.49 -5.13 10.96
N LEU A 81 1.75 -6.06 10.05
CA LEU A 81 1.30 -7.45 10.09
C LEU A 81 1.49 -8.07 11.49
N PHE A 82 2.68 -7.93 12.07
CA PHE A 82 2.95 -8.40 13.43
C PHE A 82 2.98 -7.26 14.46
N LYS A 83 2.33 -7.51 15.62
CA LYS A 83 2.32 -6.56 16.75
C LYS A 83 3.72 -6.21 17.25
N GLN A 84 4.65 -7.15 17.21
CA GLN A 84 6.04 -6.93 17.63
C GLN A 84 6.77 -5.97 16.67
N GLU A 85 6.57 -6.15 15.37
CA GLU A 85 7.11 -5.27 14.34
C GLU A 85 6.50 -3.88 14.43
N THR A 86 5.18 -3.77 14.65
CA THR A 86 4.50 -2.50 14.88
C THR A 86 5.15 -1.72 16.03
N LYS A 87 5.42 -2.40 17.16
CA LYS A 87 6.10 -1.79 18.32
C LYS A 87 7.52 -1.34 17.97
N LEU A 88 8.27 -2.18 17.26
CA LEU A 88 9.65 -1.90 16.86
C LEU A 88 9.70 -0.71 15.89
N PHE A 89 8.81 -0.69 14.91
CA PHE A 89 8.64 0.37 13.92
C PHE A 89 8.32 1.69 14.60
N LYS A 90 7.29 1.74 15.47
CA LYS A 90 6.94 2.94 16.24
C LYS A 90 8.13 3.49 17.05
N LYS A 91 8.89 2.60 17.72
CA LYS A 91 10.08 2.98 18.50
C LYS A 91 11.21 3.55 17.63
N LYS A 92 11.39 3.02 16.42
CA LYS A 92 12.47 3.40 15.50
C LYS A 92 12.03 4.36 14.39
N TYR A 93 10.79 4.84 14.43
CA TYR A 93 10.19 5.63 13.36
C TYR A 93 11.06 6.78 12.83
N PRO A 94 11.74 7.60 13.66
CA PRO A 94 12.60 8.66 13.13
C PRO A 94 13.69 8.17 12.17
N ARG A 95 14.17 6.93 12.33
CA ARG A 95 15.17 6.31 11.46
C ARG A 95 14.56 5.80 10.16
N TYR A 96 13.33 5.28 10.21
CA TYR A 96 12.64 4.70 9.06
C TYR A 96 11.78 5.70 8.29
N LYS A 97 11.56 6.90 8.84
CA LYS A 97 10.63 7.88 8.29
C LYS A 97 10.89 8.15 6.80
N THR A 98 12.13 8.47 6.43
CA THR A 98 12.47 8.76 5.04
C THR A 98 12.18 7.58 4.12
N ASP A 99 12.51 6.36 4.54
CA ASP A 99 12.28 5.15 3.74
C ASP A 99 10.79 4.84 3.56
N VAL A 100 10.00 5.05 4.63
CA VAL A 100 8.54 4.88 4.61
C VAL A 100 7.89 5.87 3.67
N ILE A 101 8.24 7.15 3.76
CA ILE A 101 7.70 8.18 2.88
C ILE A 101 8.08 7.89 1.43
N LYS A 102 9.33 7.50 1.18
CA LYS A 102 9.79 7.11 -0.16
C LYS A 102 9.01 5.92 -0.70
N MET A 103 8.77 4.88 0.10
CA MET A 103 7.96 3.73 -0.31
C MET A 103 6.53 4.18 -0.70
N MET A 104 5.92 5.07 0.08
CA MET A 104 4.60 5.61 -0.25
C MET A 104 4.63 6.44 -1.54
N ASP A 105 5.64 7.28 -1.75
CA ASP A 105 5.81 8.05 -2.99
C ASP A 105 6.00 7.15 -4.21
N ASP A 106 6.83 6.11 -4.10
CA ASP A 106 7.08 5.15 -5.17
C ASP A 106 5.80 4.40 -5.52
N LEU A 107 5.00 4.00 -4.52
CA LEU A 107 3.70 3.36 -4.70
C LEU A 107 2.67 4.30 -5.35
N ILE A 108 2.52 5.52 -4.83
CA ILE A 108 1.60 6.53 -5.38
C ILE A 108 1.95 6.83 -6.84
N ARG A 109 3.24 7.04 -7.13
CA ARG A 109 3.72 7.31 -8.49
C ARG A 109 3.44 6.14 -9.42
N PHE A 110 3.67 4.90 -8.97
CA PHE A 110 3.38 3.72 -9.76
C PHE A 110 1.90 3.64 -10.15
N LEU A 111 1.00 3.79 -9.17
CA LEU A 111 -0.44 3.72 -9.39
C LEU A 111 -0.91 4.86 -10.32
N THR A 112 -0.43 6.09 -10.08
CA THR A 112 -0.81 7.27 -10.87
C THR A 112 -0.37 7.14 -12.33
N ASN A 113 0.92 6.81 -12.56
CA ASN A 113 1.48 6.71 -13.92
C ASN A 113 0.76 5.65 -14.77
N ARG A 114 0.25 4.61 -14.14
CA ARG A 114 -0.47 3.53 -14.84
C ARG A 114 -1.92 3.94 -15.11
N LEU A 115 -2.61 4.63 -14.20
CA LEU A 115 -3.92 5.21 -14.49
C LEU A 115 -3.88 6.21 -15.65
N GLU A 116 -2.82 7.01 -15.76
CA GLU A 116 -2.61 7.92 -16.90
C GLU A 116 -2.39 7.21 -18.25
N GLN A 117 -2.14 5.90 -18.23
CA GLN A 117 -2.00 5.05 -19.42
C GLN A 117 -3.30 4.29 -19.75
N ASP A 118 -4.44 4.78 -19.24
CA ASP A 118 -5.77 4.21 -19.46
C ASP A 118 -5.85 2.71 -19.08
N VAL A 119 -5.22 2.33 -17.96
CA VAL A 119 -5.44 0.99 -17.39
C VAL A 119 -6.80 0.93 -16.71
N ASP A 120 -7.58 -0.12 -16.98
CA ASP A 120 -8.92 -0.30 -16.40
C ASP A 120 -8.90 -0.62 -14.89
N GLY A 121 -7.72 -0.92 -14.32
CA GLY A 121 -7.54 -1.31 -12.94
C GLY A 121 -6.23 -2.07 -12.69
N PHE A 122 -6.09 -2.62 -11.49
CA PHE A 122 -4.90 -3.33 -11.01
C PHE A 122 -5.29 -4.57 -10.25
N THR A 123 -4.50 -5.62 -10.38
CA THR A 123 -4.61 -6.79 -9.49
C THR A 123 -3.55 -6.71 -8.40
N ILE A 124 -3.96 -6.92 -7.16
CA ILE A 124 -3.10 -7.07 -6.01
C ILE A 124 -3.00 -8.57 -5.70
N ILE A 125 -1.77 -9.05 -5.69
CA ILE A 125 -1.42 -10.42 -5.36
C ILE A 125 -0.81 -10.42 -3.96
N GLY A 126 -1.53 -11.03 -3.02
CA GLY A 126 -1.07 -11.29 -1.66
C GLY A 126 -0.74 -12.75 -1.41
N VAL A 127 0.11 -12.98 -0.42
CA VAL A 127 0.53 -14.32 0.03
C VAL A 127 -0.34 -14.76 1.20
#